data_AF-A0A0Q9XSY2-F1
#
_entry.id   AF-A0A0Q9XSY2-F1
#
_cell.length_a   1.000
_cell.length_b   1.000
_cell.length_c   1.000
_cell.angle_alpha   90.00
_cell.angle_beta   90.00
_cell.angle_gamma   90.00
#
_symmetry.space_group_name_H-M   'P 1'
#
loop_
_entity.id
_entity.type
_entity.pdbx_description
1 polymer ?
#
loop_
_entity_poly.entity_id
_entity_poly.type
_entity_poly.pdbx_seq_one_letter_code
_entity_poly.pdbx_strand_id
1 'polypeptide(L)'
;MSFSRLQLQFVKLSRLSIAATQSRFHANSAFIAKSKEITKQIQQTQQNRLCHCRSRNKVSNNIDNNMLKYLNQSEAINVDLELFNEYKFSVDQLMELAGLSCAHAIAKCFPADRFGRVLVCCGPGNNGGDGLVCARHLALMGYLPVLYYPKPTPKPLYENLAHQCKRMEIESISECPSVALAAECYDLIVDALFGFSFKPPVRADFVPVVELLQQTKLPIASTAWTYPAAGMWRRAS
;
A
#
# COMPACT_ATOMS: atom_id res chain seq x y z
N MET A 1 28.52 -20.84 -39.07
CA MET A 1 28.32 -19.47 -38.50
C MET A 1 29.28 -19.31 -37.34
N SER A 2 30.22 -18.36 -37.40
CA SER A 2 31.37 -18.29 -36.49
C SER A 2 31.00 -17.82 -35.08
N PHE A 3 31.66 -18.41 -34.08
CA PHE A 3 31.57 -18.14 -32.64
C PHE A 3 31.66 -16.64 -32.28
N SER A 4 32.27 -15.83 -33.16
CA SER A 4 32.38 -14.37 -33.02
C SER A 4 31.07 -13.61 -33.18
N ARG A 5 30.06 -14.13 -33.90
CA ARG A 5 28.74 -13.47 -34.02
C ARG A 5 27.85 -13.66 -32.79
N LEU A 6 27.98 -14.79 -32.08
CA LEU A 6 27.22 -15.09 -30.86
C LEU A 6 27.70 -14.28 -29.66
N GLN A 7 29.01 -14.03 -29.51
CA GLN A 7 29.52 -13.15 -28.46
C GLN A 7 29.15 -11.68 -28.67
N LEU A 8 29.10 -11.18 -29.92
CA LEU A 8 28.62 -9.82 -30.22
C LEU A 8 27.13 -9.63 -29.97
N GLN A 9 26.30 -10.68 -30.14
CA GLN A 9 24.88 -10.65 -29.78
C GLN A 9 24.67 -10.66 -28.27
N PHE A 10 25.46 -11.44 -27.51
CA PHE A 10 25.40 -11.47 -26.04
C PHE A 10 25.82 -10.14 -25.40
N VAL A 11 26.85 -9.48 -25.94
CA VAL A 11 27.30 -8.15 -25.47
C VAL A 11 26.32 -7.04 -25.87
N LYS A 12 25.60 -7.17 -26.99
CA LYS A 12 24.52 -6.24 -27.37
C LYS A 12 23.25 -6.41 -26.50
N LEU A 13 22.89 -7.65 -26.15
CA LEU A 13 21.75 -7.94 -25.27
C LEU A 13 22.01 -7.52 -23.82
N SER A 14 23.23 -7.67 -23.31
CA SER A 14 23.60 -7.18 -21.97
C SER A 14 23.61 -5.65 -21.88
N ARG A 15 24.06 -4.94 -22.94
CA ARG A 15 24.01 -3.48 -23.00
C ARG A 15 22.60 -2.91 -23.13
N LEU A 16 21.68 -3.60 -23.81
CA LEU A 16 20.27 -3.22 -23.89
C LEU A 16 19.52 -3.44 -22.56
N SER A 17 19.85 -4.51 -21.83
CA SER A 17 19.31 -4.76 -20.48
C SER A 17 19.78 -3.71 -19.48
N ILE A 18 21.08 -3.38 -19.47
CA ILE A 18 21.66 -2.35 -18.59
C ILE A 18 21.10 -0.96 -18.92
N ALA A 19 20.92 -0.62 -20.21
CA ALA A 19 20.32 0.66 -20.61
C ALA A 19 18.83 0.77 -20.24
N ALA A 20 18.09 -0.34 -20.27
CA ALA A 20 16.70 -0.39 -19.79
C ALA A 20 16.63 -0.25 -18.26
N THR A 21 17.58 -0.82 -17.51
CA THR A 21 17.70 -0.62 -16.06
C THR A 21 18.10 0.83 -15.73
N GLN A 22 19.04 1.43 -16.46
CA GLN A 22 19.51 2.80 -16.23
C GLN A 22 18.45 3.86 -16.59
N SER A 23 17.68 3.63 -17.65
CA SER A 23 16.53 4.45 -18.03
C SER A 23 15.41 4.41 -16.98
N ARG A 24 15.10 3.20 -16.45
CA ARG A 24 14.17 3.01 -15.30
C ARG A 24 14.66 3.71 -14.03
N PHE A 25 15.97 3.78 -13.78
CA PHE A 25 16.54 4.52 -12.65
C PHE A 25 16.44 6.05 -12.80
N HIS A 26 16.65 6.59 -14.01
CA HIS A 26 16.65 8.04 -14.22
C HIS A 26 15.24 8.65 -14.19
N ALA A 27 14.24 7.99 -14.79
CA ALA A 27 12.85 8.43 -14.72
C ALA A 27 12.27 8.32 -13.30
N ASN A 28 12.66 7.29 -12.53
CA ASN A 28 12.31 7.17 -11.11
C ASN A 28 13.01 8.21 -10.23
N SER A 29 14.24 8.62 -10.52
CA SER A 29 15.00 9.54 -9.67
C SER A 29 14.33 10.92 -9.51
N ALA A 30 13.78 11.47 -10.60
CA ALA A 30 13.12 12.78 -10.58
C ALA A 30 11.76 12.74 -9.87
N PHE A 31 10.98 11.68 -10.08
CA PHE A 31 9.69 11.48 -9.40
C PHE A 31 9.87 11.19 -7.91
N ILE A 32 10.83 10.33 -7.54
CA ILE A 32 11.18 10.04 -6.15
C ILE A 32 11.75 11.27 -5.45
N ALA A 33 12.59 12.07 -6.11
CA ALA A 33 13.09 13.33 -5.56
C ALA A 33 11.94 14.32 -5.32
N LYS A 34 11.00 14.45 -6.26
CA LYS A 34 9.84 15.32 -6.12
C LYS A 34 8.89 14.83 -5.01
N SER A 35 8.65 13.53 -4.91
CA SER A 35 7.82 12.91 -3.87
C SER A 35 8.43 13.07 -2.47
N LYS A 36 9.75 12.86 -2.32
CA LYS A 36 10.49 13.12 -1.07
C LYS A 36 10.45 14.59 -0.68
N GLU A 37 10.55 15.50 -1.64
CA GLU A 37 10.47 16.95 -1.41
C GLU A 37 9.07 17.37 -0.96
N ILE A 38 8.02 16.88 -1.62
CA ILE A 38 6.62 17.12 -1.22
C ILE A 38 6.34 16.54 0.18
N THR A 39 6.85 15.35 0.49
CA THR A 39 6.67 14.72 1.81
C THR A 39 7.37 15.51 2.92
N LYS A 40 8.59 16.02 2.66
CA LYS A 40 9.31 16.93 3.57
C LYS A 40 8.56 18.25 3.76
N GLN A 41 8.03 18.84 2.70
CA GLN A 41 7.26 20.09 2.78
C GLN A 41 5.95 19.89 3.57
N ILE A 42 5.28 18.75 3.44
CA ILE A 42 4.09 18.40 4.22
C ILE A 42 4.47 18.23 5.72
N GLN A 43 5.54 17.50 6.03
CA GLN A 43 6.03 17.34 7.41
C GLN A 43 6.47 18.67 8.04
N GLN A 44 7.14 19.54 7.27
CA GLN A 44 7.63 20.82 7.75
C GLN A 44 6.51 21.85 7.93
N THR A 45 5.46 21.78 7.10
CA THR A 45 4.24 22.59 7.25
C THR A 45 3.41 22.14 8.46
N GLN A 46 3.41 20.84 8.78
CA GLN A 46 2.81 20.29 10.00
C GLN A 46 3.60 20.71 11.26
N GLN A 47 4.93 20.68 11.20
CA GLN A 47 5.78 21.18 12.30
C GLN A 47 5.64 22.70 12.50
N ASN A 48 5.66 23.50 11.45
CA ASN A 48 5.56 24.97 11.56
C ASN A 48 4.20 25.46 12.09
N ARG A 49 3.12 24.69 11.93
CA ARG A 49 1.82 24.97 12.57
C ARG A 49 1.81 24.67 14.08
N LEU A 50 2.65 23.75 14.55
CA LEU A 50 2.88 23.54 15.99
C LEU A 50 3.79 24.62 16.60
N CYS A 51 4.64 25.28 15.80
CA CYS A 51 5.58 26.32 16.25
C CYS A 51 4.93 27.70 16.49
N HIS A 52 3.79 28.01 15.84
CA HIS A 52 3.19 29.35 15.87
C HIS A 52 2.25 29.61 17.07
N CYS A 53 2.11 28.64 18.00
CA CYS A 53 1.38 28.81 19.26
C CYS A 53 2.30 28.94 20.49
N ARG A 54 3.62 29.14 20.30
CA ARG A 54 4.58 29.27 21.42
C ARG A 54 5.10 30.70 21.58
N SER A 55 4.24 31.57 22.11
CA SER A 55 4.68 32.64 22.99
C SER A 55 3.59 32.96 24.01
N ARG A 56 3.49 32.11 25.04
CA ARG A 56 3.38 32.50 26.46
C ARG A 56 3.06 31.27 27.32
N ASN A 57 3.70 31.28 28.49
CA ASN A 57 3.48 30.49 29.68
C ASN A 57 4.15 29.11 29.77
N LYS A 58 5.12 29.07 30.70
CA LYS A 58 5.57 27.88 31.45
C LYS A 58 4.37 26.98 31.74
N VAL A 59 4.35 25.78 31.18
CA VAL A 59 3.53 24.69 31.68
C VAL A 59 4.46 23.51 31.95
N SER A 60 4.27 22.99 33.16
CA SER A 60 4.94 21.90 33.84
C SER A 60 5.29 20.71 32.95
N ASN A 61 6.36 20.01 33.34
CA ASN A 61 6.69 18.67 32.88
C ASN A 61 5.54 17.70 33.26
N ASN A 62 4.52 17.60 32.42
CA ASN A 62 3.63 16.46 32.33
C ASN A 62 3.72 15.99 30.88
N ILE A 63 4.59 15.02 30.62
CA ILE A 63 4.38 14.13 29.49
C ILE A 63 3.19 13.29 29.92
N ASP A 64 1.97 13.78 29.69
CA ASP A 64 0.80 12.95 29.75
C ASP A 64 1.10 11.74 28.86
N ASN A 65 1.07 10.54 29.43
CA ASN A 65 0.99 9.30 28.68
C ASN A 65 -0.30 9.38 27.87
N ASN A 66 -0.23 10.03 26.71
CA ASN A 66 -1.36 10.34 25.87
C ASN A 66 -1.80 9.04 25.21
N MET A 67 -2.56 8.25 25.96
CA MET A 67 -3.10 6.97 25.52
C MET A 67 -3.99 7.23 24.31
N LEU A 68 -3.60 6.70 23.15
CA LEU A 68 -4.35 6.84 21.91
C LEU A 68 -5.75 6.22 22.09
N LYS A 69 -6.79 6.95 21.71
CA LYS A 69 -8.16 6.46 21.71
C LYS A 69 -8.36 5.49 20.55
N TYR A 70 -8.87 4.29 20.84
CA TYR A 70 -9.40 3.39 19.82
C TYR A 70 -10.82 3.84 19.45
N LEU A 71 -11.04 4.09 18.17
CA LEU A 71 -12.34 4.52 17.65
C LEU A 71 -13.22 3.29 17.35
N ASN A 72 -14.49 3.38 17.68
CA ASN A 72 -15.48 2.44 17.15
C ASN A 72 -15.84 2.79 15.69
N GLN A 73 -16.61 1.91 15.03
CA GLN A 73 -16.98 2.08 13.62
C GLN A 73 -17.69 3.42 13.33
N SER A 74 -18.67 3.80 14.16
CA SER A 74 -19.42 5.04 13.98
C SER A 74 -18.55 6.27 14.20
N GLU A 75 -17.65 6.23 15.18
CA GLU A 75 -16.68 7.31 15.42
C GLU A 75 -15.71 7.48 14.25
N ALA A 76 -15.18 6.38 13.71
CA ALA A 76 -14.30 6.42 12.53
C ALA A 76 -15.02 6.99 11.30
N ILE A 77 -16.27 6.57 11.05
CA ILE A 77 -17.09 7.13 9.97
C ILE A 77 -17.31 8.64 10.16
N ASN A 78 -17.59 9.08 11.38
CA ASN A 78 -17.82 10.50 11.66
C ASN A 78 -16.56 11.35 11.45
N VAL A 79 -15.38 10.84 11.83
CA VAL A 79 -14.10 11.51 11.55
C VAL A 79 -13.88 11.64 10.04
N ASP A 80 -14.12 10.57 9.27
CA ASP A 80 -14.02 10.63 7.81
C ASP A 80 -15.00 11.66 7.22
N LEU A 81 -16.25 11.68 7.67
CA LEU A 81 -17.25 12.66 7.23
C LEU A 81 -16.82 14.09 7.55
N GLU A 82 -16.24 14.34 8.72
CA GLU A 82 -15.73 15.64 9.11
C GLU A 82 -14.56 16.06 8.21
N LEU A 83 -13.61 15.17 7.94
CA LEU A 83 -12.46 15.43 7.06
C LEU A 83 -12.88 15.78 5.63
N PHE A 84 -13.87 15.07 5.07
CA PHE A 84 -14.36 15.34 3.72
C PHE A 84 -15.25 16.59 3.63
N ASN A 85 -16.09 16.83 4.65
CA ASN A 85 -17.10 17.88 4.58
C ASN A 85 -16.65 19.19 5.21
N GLU A 86 -16.08 19.18 6.41
CA GLU A 86 -15.68 20.41 7.10
C GLU A 86 -14.28 20.86 6.66
N TYR A 87 -13.32 19.93 6.66
CA TYR A 87 -11.93 20.22 6.29
C TYR A 87 -11.66 20.17 4.78
N LYS A 88 -12.65 19.72 3.99
CA LYS A 88 -12.60 19.70 2.52
C LYS A 88 -11.41 18.93 1.93
N PHE A 89 -10.88 17.95 2.66
CA PHE A 89 -9.93 17.02 2.06
C PHE A 89 -10.64 16.18 1.02
N SER A 90 -9.99 15.98 -0.11
CA SER A 90 -10.51 15.06 -1.12
C SER A 90 -10.12 13.62 -0.80
N VAL A 91 -10.92 12.66 -1.29
CA VAL A 91 -10.70 11.24 -1.02
C VAL A 91 -9.35 10.78 -1.55
N ASP A 92 -8.95 11.23 -2.74
CA ASP A 92 -7.66 10.92 -3.35
C ASP A 92 -6.47 11.41 -2.52
N GLN A 93 -6.56 12.60 -1.91
CA GLN A 93 -5.52 13.14 -1.02
C GLN A 93 -5.31 12.25 0.21
N LEU A 94 -6.40 11.92 0.92
CA LEU A 94 -6.30 11.10 2.12
C LEU A 94 -5.88 9.66 1.80
N MET A 95 -6.39 9.10 0.71
CA MET A 95 -6.03 7.76 0.22
C MET A 95 -4.55 7.68 -0.18
N GLU A 96 -4.01 8.70 -0.85
CA GLU A 96 -2.60 8.77 -1.21
C GLU A 96 -1.70 8.76 0.03
N LEU A 97 -2.07 9.53 1.05
CA LEU A 97 -1.35 9.58 2.33
C LEU A 97 -1.49 8.28 3.13
N ALA A 98 -2.69 7.68 3.15
CA ALA A 98 -2.97 6.43 3.85
C ALA A 98 -2.15 5.28 3.25
N GLY A 99 -2.23 5.06 1.94
CA GLY A 99 -1.47 3.99 1.29
C GLY A 99 0.05 4.20 1.35
N LEU A 100 0.54 5.44 1.28
CA LEU A 100 1.96 5.75 1.54
C LEU A 100 2.38 5.38 2.97
N SER A 101 1.52 5.70 3.96
CA SER A 101 1.76 5.33 5.36
C SER A 101 1.81 3.81 5.53
N CYS A 102 0.89 3.07 4.90
CA CYS A 102 0.90 1.61 4.87
C CYS A 102 2.20 1.06 4.28
N ALA A 103 2.65 1.58 3.13
CA ALA A 103 3.89 1.15 2.50
C ALA A 103 5.11 1.40 3.41
N HIS A 104 5.19 2.56 4.08
CA HIS A 104 6.26 2.84 5.05
C HIS A 104 6.21 1.92 6.27
N ALA A 105 5.03 1.65 6.81
CA ALA A 105 4.87 0.72 7.93
C ALA A 105 5.31 -0.69 7.55
N ILE A 106 4.93 -1.16 6.36
CA ILE A 106 5.39 -2.43 5.79
C ILE A 106 6.90 -2.41 5.63
N ALA A 107 7.48 -1.37 5.03
CA ALA A 107 8.91 -1.28 4.81
C ALA A 107 9.74 -1.32 6.11
N LYS A 108 9.19 -0.75 7.18
CA LYS A 108 9.80 -0.76 8.51
C LYS A 108 9.72 -2.13 9.19
N CYS A 109 8.59 -2.83 9.06
CA CYS A 109 8.34 -4.11 9.74
C CYS A 109 8.83 -5.33 8.95
N PHE A 110 8.87 -5.24 7.64
CA PHE A 110 9.15 -6.34 6.70
C PHE A 110 10.18 -5.91 5.66
N PRO A 111 11.49 -5.91 6.00
CA PRO A 111 12.55 -5.47 5.10
C PRO A 111 12.53 -6.17 3.73
N ALA A 112 12.73 -5.41 2.65
CA ALA A 112 12.57 -5.87 1.27
C ALA A 112 13.54 -6.99 0.85
N ASP A 113 14.69 -7.11 1.51
CA ASP A 113 15.66 -8.18 1.27
C ASP A 113 15.13 -9.57 1.67
N ARG A 114 14.18 -9.62 2.61
CA ARG A 114 13.55 -10.84 3.11
C ARG A 114 12.09 -10.99 2.71
N PHE A 115 11.40 -9.87 2.51
CA PHE A 115 9.95 -9.82 2.26
C PHE A 115 9.62 -9.12 0.94
N GLY A 116 10.51 -9.25 -0.05
CA GLY A 116 10.47 -8.47 -1.28
C GLY A 116 9.29 -8.79 -2.19
N ARG A 117 8.81 -10.04 -2.24
CA ARG A 117 7.70 -10.44 -3.13
C ARG A 117 6.38 -10.30 -2.40
N VAL A 118 5.53 -9.37 -2.83
CA VAL A 118 4.33 -8.98 -2.07
C VAL A 118 3.07 -9.21 -2.88
N LEU A 119 2.15 -10.02 -2.37
CA LEU A 119 0.80 -10.10 -2.94
C LEU A 119 -0.08 -9.03 -2.29
N VAL A 120 -0.62 -8.11 -3.08
CA VAL A 120 -1.52 -7.05 -2.58
C VAL A 120 -2.95 -7.36 -3.01
N CYS A 121 -3.76 -7.75 -2.04
CA CYS A 121 -5.15 -8.16 -2.23
C CYS A 121 -6.08 -6.95 -2.06
N CYS A 122 -6.56 -6.39 -3.17
CA CYS A 122 -7.36 -5.17 -3.18
C CYS A 122 -8.86 -5.45 -3.21
N GLY A 123 -9.59 -4.79 -2.32
CA GLY A 123 -11.05 -4.79 -2.30
C GLY A 123 -11.68 -3.75 -3.23
N PRO A 124 -13.01 -3.71 -3.31
CA PRO A 124 -13.75 -2.84 -4.23
C PRO A 124 -13.90 -1.40 -3.70
N GLY A 125 -13.59 -1.13 -2.44
CA GLY A 125 -13.84 0.18 -1.79
C GLY A 125 -12.56 0.99 -1.53
N ASN A 126 -12.67 1.98 -0.64
CA ASN A 126 -11.55 2.86 -0.28
C ASN A 126 -10.32 2.07 0.19
N ASN A 127 -10.51 1.02 0.99
CA ASN A 127 -9.41 0.16 1.46
C ASN A 127 -8.64 -0.49 0.31
N GLY A 128 -9.33 -0.88 -0.78
CA GLY A 128 -8.66 -1.38 -1.97
C GLY A 128 -7.90 -0.29 -2.72
N GLY A 129 -8.42 0.94 -2.72
CA GLY A 129 -7.70 2.13 -3.17
C GLY A 129 -6.40 2.36 -2.39
N ASP A 130 -6.45 2.26 -1.06
CA ASP A 130 -5.26 2.32 -0.19
C ASP A 130 -4.25 1.22 -0.55
N GLY A 131 -4.74 0.01 -0.87
CA GLY A 131 -3.94 -1.11 -1.38
C GLY A 131 -3.23 -0.80 -2.70
N LEU A 132 -3.93 -0.20 -3.68
CA LEU A 132 -3.34 0.22 -4.95
C LEU A 132 -2.26 1.28 -4.76
N VAL A 133 -2.52 2.28 -3.92
CA VAL A 133 -1.54 3.30 -3.51
C VAL A 133 -0.32 2.66 -2.85
N CYS A 134 -0.57 1.76 -1.88
CA CYS A 134 0.45 1.02 -1.14
C CYS A 134 1.35 0.22 -2.08
N ALA A 135 0.76 -0.54 -3.03
CA ALA A 135 1.51 -1.32 -4.01
C ALA A 135 2.48 -0.46 -4.82
N ARG A 136 2.02 0.70 -5.32
CA ARG A 136 2.87 1.62 -6.07
C ARG A 136 4.05 2.14 -5.22
N HIS A 137 3.80 2.50 -3.97
CA HIS A 137 4.86 2.98 -3.08
C HIS A 137 5.83 1.87 -2.68
N LEU A 138 5.34 0.65 -2.46
CA LEU A 138 6.19 -0.52 -2.23
C LEU A 138 7.11 -0.78 -3.43
N ALA A 139 6.62 -0.68 -4.66
CA ALA A 139 7.47 -0.78 -5.86
C ALA A 139 8.60 0.27 -5.87
N LEU A 140 8.31 1.52 -5.49
CA LEU A 140 9.33 2.58 -5.36
C LEU A 140 10.33 2.33 -4.23
N MET A 141 9.95 1.55 -3.23
CA MET A 141 10.78 1.16 -2.09
C MET A 141 11.59 -0.13 -2.35
N GLY A 142 11.52 -0.69 -3.55
CA GLY A 142 12.31 -1.86 -3.95
C GLY A 142 11.64 -3.22 -3.72
N TYR A 143 10.35 -3.24 -3.39
CA TYR A 143 9.55 -4.46 -3.38
C TYR A 143 9.10 -4.85 -4.80
N LEU A 144 8.65 -6.08 -4.93
CA LEU A 144 8.06 -6.67 -6.13
C LEU A 144 6.58 -6.99 -5.86
N PRO A 145 5.70 -5.97 -5.86
CA PRO A 145 4.28 -6.18 -5.63
C PRO A 145 3.60 -6.83 -6.84
N VAL A 146 2.61 -7.69 -6.56
CA VAL A 146 1.66 -8.25 -7.53
C VAL A 146 0.26 -7.94 -7.02
N LEU A 147 -0.60 -7.40 -7.88
CA LEU A 147 -1.97 -7.02 -7.54
C LEU A 147 -2.95 -8.17 -7.80
N TYR A 148 -3.73 -8.53 -6.78
CA TYR A 148 -4.97 -9.28 -6.95
C TYR A 148 -6.16 -8.35 -6.68
N TYR A 149 -6.91 -7.98 -7.72
CA TYR A 149 -8.06 -7.07 -7.64
C TYR A 149 -9.29 -7.64 -8.35
N PRO A 150 -10.02 -8.59 -7.72
CA PRO A 150 -11.02 -9.42 -8.41
C PRO A 150 -12.28 -8.67 -8.85
N LYS A 151 -12.61 -7.56 -8.17
CA LYS A 151 -13.75 -6.70 -8.51
C LYS A 151 -13.37 -5.23 -8.50
N PRO A 152 -12.81 -4.72 -9.60
CA PRO A 152 -12.59 -3.31 -9.79
C PRO A 152 -13.90 -2.53 -9.72
N THR A 153 -13.89 -1.41 -8.99
CA THR A 153 -15.03 -0.50 -8.96
C THR A 153 -14.92 0.47 -10.14
N PRO A 154 -15.96 0.60 -10.99
CA PRO A 154 -15.94 1.46 -12.18
C PRO A 154 -16.13 2.93 -11.77
N LYS A 155 -15.14 3.48 -11.09
CA LYS A 155 -15.06 4.91 -10.73
C LYS A 155 -13.69 5.43 -11.15
N PRO A 156 -13.62 6.67 -11.69
CA PRO A 156 -12.37 7.23 -12.19
C PRO A 156 -11.22 7.18 -11.20
N LEU A 157 -11.48 7.38 -9.90
CA LEU A 157 -10.46 7.29 -8.86
C LEU A 157 -9.73 5.94 -8.88
N TYR A 158 -10.47 4.82 -8.82
CA TYR A 158 -9.86 3.49 -8.76
C TYR A 158 -9.28 3.05 -10.09
N GLU A 159 -9.93 3.42 -11.20
CA GLU A 159 -9.41 3.18 -12.55
C GLU A 159 -8.07 3.89 -12.76
N ASN A 160 -7.96 5.14 -12.31
CA ASN A 160 -6.71 5.90 -12.37
C ASN A 160 -5.62 5.28 -11.49
N LEU A 161 -5.95 4.82 -10.28
CA LEU A 161 -5.00 4.14 -9.39
C LEU A 161 -4.50 2.82 -9.99
N ALA A 162 -5.41 1.98 -10.49
CA ALA A 162 -5.04 0.74 -11.17
C ALA A 162 -4.20 1.03 -12.44
N HIS A 163 -4.53 2.08 -13.19
CA HIS A 163 -3.76 2.52 -14.34
C HIS A 163 -2.35 2.96 -13.94
N GLN A 164 -2.19 3.71 -12.85
CA GLN A 164 -0.87 4.10 -12.33
C GLN A 164 -0.02 2.87 -12.00
N CYS A 165 -0.57 1.89 -11.30
CA CYS A 165 0.14 0.63 -11.01
C CYS A 165 0.58 -0.07 -12.31
N LYS A 166 -0.30 -0.15 -13.30
CA LYS A 166 0.03 -0.70 -14.63
C LYS A 166 1.14 0.09 -15.33
N ARG A 167 1.14 1.43 -15.24
CA ARG A 167 2.18 2.30 -15.82
C ARG A 167 3.53 2.14 -15.11
N MET A 168 3.52 1.68 -13.88
CA MET A 168 4.71 1.30 -13.11
C MET A 168 5.13 -0.16 -13.31
N GLU A 169 4.52 -0.85 -14.29
CA GLU A 169 4.80 -2.27 -14.60
C GLU A 169 4.55 -3.23 -13.43
N ILE A 170 3.64 -2.87 -12.51
CA ILE A 170 3.19 -3.76 -11.45
C ILE A 170 2.27 -4.80 -12.06
N GLU A 171 2.64 -6.07 -11.90
CA GLU A 171 1.86 -7.20 -12.39
C GLU A 171 0.51 -7.28 -11.69
N SER A 172 -0.52 -7.71 -12.42
CA SER A 172 -1.83 -8.01 -11.85
C SER A 172 -2.29 -9.39 -12.29
N ILE A 173 -2.73 -10.18 -11.32
CA ILE A 173 -3.30 -11.52 -11.53
C ILE A 173 -4.83 -11.46 -11.43
N SER A 174 -5.50 -12.19 -12.31
CA SER A 174 -6.97 -12.27 -12.35
C SER A 174 -7.53 -13.33 -11.42
N GLU A 175 -6.75 -14.36 -11.11
CA GLU A 175 -7.15 -15.50 -10.29
C GLU A 175 -6.44 -15.48 -8.94
N CYS A 176 -7.16 -15.86 -7.89
CA CYS A 176 -6.57 -15.99 -6.56
C CYS A 176 -5.60 -17.18 -6.56
N PRO A 177 -4.35 -17.02 -6.12
CA PRO A 177 -3.43 -18.15 -6.01
C PRO A 177 -3.90 -19.12 -4.93
N SER A 178 -3.60 -20.41 -5.11
CA SER A 178 -3.75 -21.39 -4.04
C SER A 178 -2.79 -21.08 -2.89
N VAL A 179 -3.05 -21.62 -1.70
CA VAL A 179 -2.16 -21.43 -0.53
C VAL A 179 -0.73 -21.90 -0.81
N ALA A 180 -0.57 -23.02 -1.52
CA ALA A 180 0.74 -23.56 -1.88
C ALA A 180 1.48 -22.63 -2.85
N LEU A 181 0.81 -22.17 -3.91
CA LEU A 181 1.40 -21.25 -4.88
C LEU A 181 1.74 -19.90 -4.22
N ALA A 182 0.88 -19.40 -3.35
CA ALA A 182 1.14 -18.16 -2.63
C ALA A 182 2.40 -18.26 -1.77
N ALA A 183 2.59 -19.37 -1.04
CA ALA A 183 3.77 -19.62 -0.20
C ALA A 183 5.07 -19.77 -1.02
N GLU A 184 4.97 -20.22 -2.27
CA GLU A 184 6.13 -20.34 -3.17
C GLU A 184 6.50 -18.98 -3.79
N CYS A 185 5.50 -18.22 -4.24
CA CYS A 185 5.70 -17.00 -5.03
C CYS A 185 5.87 -15.72 -4.19
N TYR A 186 5.33 -15.67 -2.97
CA TYR A 186 5.28 -14.44 -2.17
C TYR A 186 5.89 -14.63 -0.78
N ASP A 187 6.40 -13.54 -0.24
CA ASP A 187 6.98 -13.48 1.10
C ASP A 187 6.05 -12.75 2.09
N LEU A 188 5.14 -11.90 1.58
CA LEU A 188 4.21 -11.10 2.36
C LEU A 188 2.87 -10.94 1.61
N ILE A 189 1.76 -10.91 2.34
CA ILE A 189 0.46 -10.52 1.81
C ILE A 189 0.02 -9.20 2.43
N VAL A 190 -0.42 -8.26 1.59
CA VAL A 190 -1.10 -7.04 2.01
C VAL A 190 -2.61 -7.26 1.87
N ASP A 191 -3.31 -7.23 3.00
CA ASP A 191 -4.77 -7.32 3.05
C ASP A 191 -5.37 -5.90 2.98
N ALA A 192 -5.84 -5.57 1.79
CA ALA A 192 -6.53 -4.33 1.45
C ALA A 192 -7.98 -4.61 0.99
N LEU A 193 -8.60 -5.67 1.51
CA LEU A 193 -9.92 -6.13 1.06
C LEU A 193 -11.06 -5.28 1.62
N PHE A 194 -11.18 -5.19 2.93
CA PHE A 194 -12.34 -4.60 3.60
C PHE A 194 -11.89 -3.64 4.69
N GLY A 195 -12.33 -2.39 4.58
CA GLY A 195 -12.10 -1.37 5.61
C GLY A 195 -13.20 -1.35 6.67
N PHE A 196 -13.12 -0.38 7.57
CA PHE A 196 -14.05 -0.26 8.70
C PHE A 196 -15.52 -0.08 8.31
N SER A 197 -15.84 0.38 7.10
CA SER A 197 -17.20 0.55 6.62
C SER A 197 -17.84 -0.73 6.05
N PHE A 198 -17.10 -1.85 6.05
CA PHE A 198 -17.62 -3.13 5.55
C PHE A 198 -18.77 -3.66 6.40
N LYS A 199 -19.74 -4.28 5.73
CA LYS A 199 -20.86 -4.97 6.35
C LYS A 199 -20.95 -6.40 5.78
N PRO A 200 -20.94 -7.44 6.62
CA PRO A 200 -21.16 -8.82 6.19
C PRO A 200 -22.50 -9.01 5.45
N PRO A 201 -22.65 -10.07 4.63
CA PRO A 201 -21.70 -11.15 4.39
C PRO A 201 -20.62 -10.80 3.34
N VAL A 202 -19.53 -11.59 3.34
CA VAL A 202 -18.51 -11.54 2.27
C VAL A 202 -19.14 -12.05 0.97
N ARG A 203 -18.92 -11.33 -0.13
CA ARG A 203 -19.41 -11.72 -1.46
C ARG A 203 -18.55 -12.82 -2.07
N ALA A 204 -19.15 -13.65 -2.93
CA ALA A 204 -18.52 -14.83 -3.55
C ALA A 204 -17.15 -14.54 -4.18
N ASP A 205 -16.98 -13.40 -4.85
CA ASP A 205 -15.73 -13.03 -5.52
C ASP A 205 -14.53 -12.87 -4.59
N PHE A 206 -14.78 -12.66 -3.30
CA PHE A 206 -13.75 -12.47 -2.27
C PHE A 206 -13.57 -13.70 -1.39
N VAL A 207 -14.41 -14.73 -1.53
CA VAL A 207 -14.28 -15.97 -0.75
C VAL A 207 -12.92 -16.64 -0.97
N PRO A 208 -12.40 -16.81 -2.21
CA PRO A 208 -11.11 -17.47 -2.42
C PRO A 208 -9.94 -16.78 -1.71
N VAL A 209 -9.91 -15.44 -1.74
CA VAL A 209 -8.83 -14.69 -1.07
C VAL A 209 -9.00 -14.68 0.45
N VAL A 210 -10.24 -14.70 0.94
CA VAL A 210 -10.51 -14.86 2.37
C VAL A 210 -10.01 -16.23 2.85
N GLU A 211 -10.29 -17.30 2.11
CA GLU A 211 -9.79 -18.65 2.42
C GLU A 211 -8.26 -18.71 2.38
N LEU A 212 -7.62 -18.09 1.39
CA LEU A 212 -6.17 -17.95 1.31
C LEU A 212 -5.60 -17.28 2.57
N LEU A 213 -6.17 -16.14 2.99
CA LEU A 213 -5.71 -15.38 4.16
C LEU A 213 -5.91 -16.17 5.48
N GLN A 214 -6.94 -17.02 5.57
CA GLN A 214 -7.17 -17.86 6.76
C GLN A 214 -6.20 -19.04 6.88
N GLN A 215 -5.72 -19.56 5.74
CA GLN A 215 -4.96 -20.82 5.69
C GLN A 215 -3.45 -20.62 5.48
N THR A 216 -3.04 -19.46 4.96
CA THR A 216 -1.63 -19.16 4.70
C THR A 216 -0.79 -19.09 5.97
N LYS A 217 0.52 -19.36 5.82
CA LYS A 217 1.54 -19.15 6.86
C LYS A 217 2.36 -17.89 6.62
N LEU A 218 2.14 -17.21 5.51
CA LEU A 218 2.81 -15.94 5.21
C LEU A 218 2.37 -14.87 6.20
N PRO A 219 3.25 -13.92 6.55
CA PRO A 219 2.82 -12.73 7.27
C PRO A 219 1.77 -11.97 6.46
N ILE A 220 0.82 -11.35 7.17
CA ILE A 220 -0.24 -10.52 6.59
C ILE A 220 -0.14 -9.13 7.21
N ALA A 221 -0.06 -8.11 6.36
CA ALA A 221 -0.15 -6.70 6.76
C ALA A 221 -1.47 -6.12 6.27
N SER A 222 -2.35 -5.72 7.19
CA SER A 222 -3.66 -5.18 6.83
C SER A 222 -3.73 -3.66 6.92
N THR A 223 -4.37 -3.00 5.94
CA THR A 223 -4.30 -1.53 5.77
C THR A 223 -5.31 -0.73 6.58
N ALA A 224 -6.44 -1.31 7.02
CA ALA A 224 -7.36 -0.69 7.98
C ALA A 224 -8.32 -1.75 8.56
N TRP A 225 -8.39 -1.88 9.89
CA TRP A 225 -9.35 -2.77 10.56
C TRP A 225 -10.04 -2.10 11.74
N THR A 226 -11.33 -2.38 11.90
CA THR A 226 -12.08 -2.21 13.15
C THR A 226 -12.38 -3.56 13.79
N TYR A 227 -12.21 -3.66 15.10
CA TYR A 227 -12.75 -4.77 15.91
C TYR A 227 -14.28 -4.75 15.78
N PRO A 228 -14.92 -5.75 15.13
CA PRO A 228 -14.86 -7.19 15.41
C PRO A 228 -14.19 -8.03 14.31
N ALA A 229 -13.76 -7.38 13.23
CA ALA A 229 -13.42 -8.06 12.01
C ALA A 229 -12.00 -8.71 12.10
N ALA A 230 -11.16 -8.28 13.05
CA ALA A 230 -9.93 -8.99 13.46
C ALA A 230 -10.18 -10.44 13.93
N GLY A 231 -11.43 -10.81 14.25
CA GLY A 231 -11.84 -12.18 14.52
C GLY A 231 -12.10 -13.03 13.26
N MET A 232 -12.30 -12.44 12.08
CA MET A 232 -12.57 -13.18 10.82
C MET A 232 -11.37 -14.01 10.34
N TRP A 233 -10.15 -13.58 10.67
CA TRP A 233 -8.91 -14.27 10.31
C TRP A 233 -8.34 -15.11 11.45
N ARG A 234 -8.93 -15.04 12.65
CA ARG A 234 -8.48 -15.89 13.75
C ARG A 234 -8.88 -17.31 13.40
N ARG A 235 -7.87 -18.16 13.26
CA ARG A 235 -8.04 -19.62 13.27
C ARG A 235 -8.95 -19.97 14.45
N ALA A 236 -10.03 -20.72 14.19
CA ALA A 236 -10.65 -21.50 15.24
C ALA A 236 -9.55 -22.45 15.75
N SER A 237 -9.00 -22.13 16.91
CA SER A 237 -8.07 -22.97 17.66
C SER A 237 -8.74 -24.26 18.10
#